data_AF-A0A7C2SED7-F1
#
_entry.id   AF-A0A7C2SED7-F1
#
_cell.length_a   1.000
_cell.length_b   1.000
_cell.length_c   1.000
_cell.angle_alpha   90.00
_cell.angle_beta   90.00
_cell.angle_gamma   90.00
#
_symmetry.space_group_name_H-M   'P 1'
#
loop_
_entity.id
_entity.type
_entity.pdbx_description
1 polymer ?
#
loop_
_entity_poly.entity_id
_entity_poly.type
_entity_poly.pdbx_seq_one_letter_code
_entity_poly.pdbx_strand_id
1 'polypeptide(L)'
;MTGAPMPEETDRDELLRGKRRIASHAAERDYAPVARSLLWKLGYAVLPAEELPNPELRIVREDRLPEVAALAPLPVVLITDRREPGAGDARVVGTVRRPAGVPALYQLLQTALEEHPRAVPRVPVSLRATATSGAQSYALEVRSISEGGCLLAGAKLPALDQSLDLAIEFPWGETLRAGAVVSYEQGGRVGAVFHGMTLAARARAAKLVGRLLEQL
;
A
#
# COMPACT_ATOMS: atom_id res chain seq x y z
N MET A 1 -5.42 42.20 8.95
CA MET A 1 -4.60 41.94 7.75
C MET A 1 -4.48 40.43 7.57
N THR A 2 -5.41 39.84 6.84
CA THR A 2 -5.37 38.43 6.43
C THR A 2 -4.48 38.36 5.20
N GLY A 3 -3.21 38.01 5.39
CA GLY A 3 -2.31 37.72 4.28
C GLY A 3 -2.90 36.55 3.49
N ALA A 4 -3.13 36.75 2.19
CA ALA A 4 -3.47 35.64 1.31
C ALA A 4 -2.36 34.59 1.40
N PRO A 5 -2.68 33.29 1.49
CA PRO A 5 -1.67 32.25 1.51
C PRO A 5 -0.80 32.36 0.26
N MET A 6 0.51 32.26 0.46
CA MET A 6 1.49 32.22 -0.62
C MET A 6 1.12 31.05 -1.56
N PRO A 7 1.18 31.23 -2.89
CA PRO A 7 0.73 30.23 -3.86
C PRO A 7 1.38 28.84 -3.70
N GLU A 8 2.54 28.73 -3.06
CA GLU A 8 3.22 27.45 -2.79
C GLU A 8 2.52 26.55 -1.76
N GLU A 9 1.78 27.11 -0.79
CA GLU A 9 1.11 26.32 0.25
C GLU A 9 -0.16 25.63 -0.27
N THR A 10 -0.88 26.28 -1.18
CA THR A 10 -2.14 25.75 -1.73
C THR A 10 -1.89 24.54 -2.62
N ASP A 11 -0.84 24.59 -3.46
CA ASP A 11 -0.43 23.47 -4.31
C ASP A 11 -0.01 22.25 -3.49
N ARG A 12 0.67 22.48 -2.36
CA ARG A 12 1.13 21.41 -1.48
C ARG A 12 -0.03 20.69 -0.81
N ASP A 13 -0.99 21.42 -0.26
CA ASP A 13 -2.15 20.81 0.39
C ASP A 13 -3.02 20.03 -0.62
N GLU A 14 -3.09 20.48 -1.86
CA GLU A 14 -3.73 19.73 -2.94
C GLU A 14 -2.99 18.43 -3.27
N LEU A 15 -1.66 18.45 -3.36
CA LEU A 15 -0.83 17.25 -3.58
C LEU A 15 -0.95 16.23 -2.45
N LEU A 16 -1.18 16.70 -1.22
CA LEU A 16 -1.37 15.87 -0.03
C LEU A 16 -2.82 15.42 0.19
N ARG A 17 -3.77 15.91 -0.61
CA ARG A 17 -5.18 15.59 -0.45
C ARG A 17 -5.40 14.08 -0.60
N GLY A 18 -6.04 13.48 0.41
CA GLY A 18 -6.32 12.05 0.46
C GLY A 18 -5.11 11.16 0.76
N LYS A 19 -3.97 11.73 1.15
CA LYS A 19 -2.79 10.98 1.61
C LYS A 19 -2.62 11.11 3.12
N ARG A 20 -2.14 10.03 3.73
CA ARG A 20 -1.66 10.02 5.11
C ARG A 20 -0.35 10.78 5.21
N ARG A 21 -0.27 11.70 6.16
CA ARG A 21 0.85 12.63 6.34
C ARG A 21 1.87 12.03 7.30
N ILE A 22 3.07 11.67 6.82
CA ILE A 22 4.11 11.02 7.63
C ILE A 22 5.40 11.85 7.65
N ALA A 23 5.82 12.26 8.84
CA ALA A 23 7.08 12.99 9.03
C ALA A 23 8.26 12.02 9.13
N SER A 24 9.26 12.17 8.28
CA SER A 24 10.49 11.40 8.26
C SER A 24 11.61 12.16 8.96
N HIS A 25 12.10 11.60 10.06
CA HIS A 25 13.36 11.96 10.69
C HIS A 25 14.51 11.05 10.23
N ALA A 26 14.28 10.17 9.26
CA ALA A 26 15.31 9.37 8.61
C ALA A 26 15.77 10.02 7.30
N ALA A 27 17.03 9.80 6.93
CA ALA A 27 17.60 10.25 5.66
C ALA A 27 17.17 9.33 4.50
N GLU A 28 17.30 9.79 3.25
CA GLU A 28 16.91 9.00 2.07
C GLU A 28 17.60 7.64 2.00
N ARG A 29 18.90 7.58 2.34
CA ARG A 29 19.70 6.34 2.40
C ARG A 29 19.21 5.32 3.42
N ASP A 30 18.35 5.72 4.35
CA ASP A 30 17.79 4.82 5.37
C ASP A 30 16.60 4.02 4.81
N TYR A 31 16.13 4.36 3.62
CA TYR A 31 15.07 3.67 2.88
C TYR A 31 15.67 2.78 1.79
N ALA A 32 14.98 1.69 1.46
CA ALA A 32 15.29 0.95 0.25
C ALA A 32 15.03 1.84 -0.99
N PRO A 33 15.71 1.59 -2.13
CA PRO A 33 15.44 2.31 -3.37
C PRO A 33 13.94 2.35 -3.68
N VAL A 34 13.48 3.49 -4.18
CA VAL A 34 12.08 3.77 -4.55
C VAL A 34 11.03 3.66 -3.42
N ALA A 35 11.39 3.27 -2.19
CA ALA A 35 10.40 2.95 -1.16
C ALA A 35 9.46 4.13 -0.83
N ARG A 36 10.01 5.35 -0.71
CA ARG A 36 9.20 6.56 -0.47
C ARG A 36 8.27 6.87 -1.64
N SER A 37 8.73 6.72 -2.88
CA SER A 37 7.90 6.91 -4.08
C SER A 37 6.76 5.89 -4.16
N LEU A 38 7.03 4.63 -3.83
CA LEU A 38 5.99 3.60 -3.80
C LEU A 38 4.98 3.82 -2.66
N LEU A 39 5.44 4.22 -1.47
CA LEU A 39 4.56 4.59 -0.37
C LEU A 39 3.66 5.78 -0.75
N TRP A 40 4.19 6.77 -1.48
CA TRP A 40 3.40 7.89 -2.00
C TRP A 40 2.25 7.43 -2.88
N LYS A 41 2.51 6.50 -3.81
CA LYS A 41 1.48 5.88 -4.67
C LYS A 41 0.45 5.09 -3.88
N LEU A 42 0.87 4.49 -2.77
CA LEU A 42 0.00 3.75 -1.83
C LEU A 42 -0.79 4.66 -0.87
N GLY A 43 -0.69 5.98 -1.02
CA GLY A 43 -1.45 6.94 -0.21
C GLY A 43 -0.69 7.47 1.03
N TYR A 44 0.61 7.23 1.13
CA TYR A 44 1.44 7.64 2.27
C TYR A 44 2.47 8.68 1.87
N ALA A 45 2.24 9.93 2.25
CA ALA A 45 3.16 11.02 2.00
C ALA A 45 4.27 11.04 3.07
N VAL A 46 5.36 10.31 2.81
CA VAL A 46 6.57 10.32 3.65
C VAL A 46 7.46 11.48 3.23
N LEU A 47 7.47 12.56 4.02
CA LEU A 47 8.19 13.80 3.75
C LEU A 47 9.18 14.14 4.87
N PRO A 48 10.24 14.94 4.64
CA PRO A 48 11.09 15.42 5.73
C PRO A 48 10.26 16.13 6.80
N ALA A 49 10.64 15.96 8.07
CA ALA A 49 9.84 16.41 9.20
C ALA A 49 9.60 17.92 9.22
N GLU A 50 10.59 18.70 8.78
CA GLU A 50 10.55 20.15 8.63
C GLU A 50 9.50 20.61 7.62
N GLU A 51 9.12 19.76 6.68
CA GLU A 51 8.17 20.11 5.65
C GLU A 51 6.72 19.73 5.98
N LEU A 52 6.48 19.03 7.09
CA LEU A 52 5.18 18.48 7.41
C LEU A 52 4.76 18.86 8.84
N PRO A 53 4.13 20.03 9.03
CA PRO A 53 3.82 20.57 10.36
C PRO A 53 2.75 19.77 11.11
N ASN A 54 1.87 19.08 10.39
CA ASN A 54 0.75 18.29 10.94
C ASN A 54 0.84 16.82 10.49
N PRO A 55 1.83 16.05 10.96
CA PRO A 55 1.93 14.63 10.64
C PRO A 55 0.96 13.81 11.49
N GLU A 56 0.56 12.64 11.00
CA GLU A 56 -0.21 11.63 11.72
C GLU A 56 0.71 10.58 12.38
N LEU A 57 1.91 10.38 11.83
CA LEU A 57 2.91 9.42 12.29
C LEU A 57 4.33 9.92 11.99
N ARG A 58 5.32 9.44 12.75
CA ARG A 58 6.74 9.69 12.50
C ARG A 58 7.49 8.41 12.12
N ILE A 59 8.34 8.50 11.09
CA ILE A 59 9.37 7.50 10.82
C ILE A 59 10.69 8.05 11.32
N VAL A 60 11.32 7.37 12.28
CA VAL A 60 12.47 7.91 13.03
C VAL A 60 13.64 6.94 12.98
N ARG A 61 14.83 7.46 12.70
CA ARG A 61 16.07 6.69 12.82
C ARG A 61 16.40 6.48 14.29
N GLU A 62 16.85 5.28 14.66
CA GLU A 62 17.03 4.91 16.08
C GLU A 62 17.84 5.92 16.91
N ASP A 63 18.95 6.42 16.39
CA ASP A 63 19.82 7.43 17.02
C ASP A 63 19.19 8.84 17.12
N ARG A 64 18.11 9.09 16.37
CA ARG A 64 17.35 10.36 16.40
C ARG A 64 16.07 10.28 17.24
N LEU A 65 15.79 9.14 17.87
CA LEU A 65 14.62 8.98 18.74
C LEU A 65 14.55 10.03 19.88
N PRO A 66 15.67 10.43 20.52
CA PRO A 66 15.63 11.49 21.53
C PRO A 66 15.15 12.85 21.00
N GLU A 67 15.40 13.16 19.72
CA GLU A 67 15.00 14.45 19.11
C GLU A 67 13.48 14.60 19.02
N VAL A 68 12.76 13.48 18.87
CA VAL A 68 11.30 13.48 18.77
C VAL A 68 10.61 13.30 20.13
N ALA A 69 11.35 13.08 21.21
CA ALA A 69 10.81 12.92 22.57
C ALA A 69 10.09 14.18 23.07
N ALA A 70 10.58 15.37 22.69
CA ALA A 70 9.99 16.65 23.07
C ALA A 70 8.79 17.07 22.18
N LEU A 71 8.51 16.34 21.10
CA LEU A 71 7.42 16.65 20.17
C LEU A 71 6.10 16.02 20.62
N ALA A 72 4.99 16.47 20.01
CA ALA A 72 3.66 15.91 20.24
C ALA A 72 3.67 14.36 20.13
N PRO A 73 3.00 13.63 21.03
CA PRO A 73 3.10 12.18 21.13
C PRO A 73 2.31 11.48 20.02
N LEU A 74 2.95 11.33 18.85
CA LEU A 74 2.42 10.56 17.73
C LEU A 74 3.05 9.16 17.70
N PRO A 75 2.38 8.17 17.07
CA PRO A 75 2.98 6.90 16.74
C PRO A 75 4.32 7.04 16.02
N VAL A 76 5.27 6.16 16.36
CA VAL A 76 6.63 6.14 15.80
C VAL A 76 6.92 4.78 15.17
N VAL A 77 7.34 4.79 13.91
CA VAL A 77 8.00 3.66 13.26
C VAL A 77 9.51 3.87 13.33
N LEU A 78 10.22 2.96 13.98
CA LEU A 78 11.66 3.08 14.19
C LEU A 78 12.45 2.38 13.07
N ILE A 79 13.37 3.07 12.41
CA ILE A 79 14.35 2.47 11.49
C ILE A 79 15.64 2.20 12.25
N THR A 80 16.05 0.93 12.33
CA THR A 80 17.18 0.47 13.15
C THR A 80 18.12 -0.47 12.38
N ASP A 81 19.40 -0.47 12.78
CA ASP A 81 20.42 -1.43 12.35
C ASP A 81 20.55 -2.61 13.34
N ARG A 82 19.74 -2.66 14.40
CA ARG A 82 19.77 -3.69 15.45
C ARG A 82 18.78 -4.82 15.20
N ARG A 83 19.11 -6.01 15.70
CA ARG A 83 18.24 -7.20 15.62
C ARG A 83 17.08 -7.14 16.61
N GLU A 84 17.38 -6.62 17.79
CA GLU A 84 16.43 -6.40 18.86
C GLU A 84 16.50 -4.90 19.16
N PRO A 85 15.43 -4.14 18.85
CA PRO A 85 15.37 -2.75 19.27
C PRO A 85 15.40 -2.70 20.79
N GLY A 86 16.15 -1.75 21.35
CA GLY A 86 16.18 -1.57 22.80
C GLY A 86 14.77 -1.29 23.33
N ALA A 87 14.46 -1.80 24.53
CA ALA A 87 13.25 -1.39 25.23
C ALA A 87 13.33 0.12 25.50
N GLY A 88 12.35 0.92 25.08
CA GLY A 88 12.23 2.29 25.60
C GLY A 88 11.73 3.40 24.70
N ASP A 89 10.52 3.30 24.16
CA ASP A 89 9.61 4.43 23.94
C ASP A 89 8.19 3.90 23.71
N ALA A 90 7.22 4.30 24.54
CA ALA A 90 5.84 3.81 24.46
C ALA A 90 5.12 4.18 23.15
N ARG A 91 5.67 5.14 22.39
CA ARG A 91 5.10 5.59 21.11
C ARG A 91 5.54 4.71 19.95
N VAL A 92 6.56 3.87 20.11
CA VAL A 92 7.07 3.02 19.03
C VAL A 92 6.06 1.89 18.75
N VAL A 93 5.40 1.97 17.60
CA VAL A 93 4.41 0.98 17.15
C VAL A 93 5.03 -0.19 16.40
N GLY A 94 6.30 -0.06 16.00
CA GLY A 94 7.07 -1.13 15.39
C GLY A 94 8.40 -0.66 14.83
N THR A 95 9.21 -1.61 14.40
CA THR A 95 10.59 -1.37 13.95
C THR A 95 10.87 -2.00 12.60
N VAL A 96 11.66 -1.33 11.78
CA VAL A 96 12.08 -1.79 10.44
C VAL A 96 13.60 -1.75 10.34
N ARG A 97 14.18 -2.77 9.72
CA ARG A 97 15.62 -2.82 9.43
C ARG A 97 16.00 -1.81 8.33
N ARG A 98 17.18 -1.21 8.44
CA ARG A 98 17.77 -0.42 7.35
C ARG A 98 18.40 -1.34 6.28
N PRO A 99 18.30 -1.02 4.98
CA PRO A 99 17.41 0.00 4.41
C PRO A 99 15.93 -0.42 4.49
N ALA A 100 15.06 0.50 4.91
CA ALA A 100 13.66 0.21 5.16
C ALA A 100 12.89 -0.02 3.86
N GLY A 101 12.44 -1.25 3.65
CA GLY A 101 11.67 -1.67 2.48
C GLY A 101 10.17 -1.36 2.58
N VAL A 102 9.52 -1.24 1.42
CA VAL A 102 8.07 -0.98 1.31
C VAL A 102 7.21 -1.97 2.10
N PRO A 103 7.44 -3.31 2.04
CA PRO A 103 6.52 -4.25 2.71
C PRO A 103 6.41 -4.01 4.22
N ALA A 104 7.55 -3.87 4.90
CA ALA A 104 7.60 -3.65 6.34
C ALA A 104 7.05 -2.27 6.73
N LEU A 105 7.42 -1.21 5.99
CA LEU A 105 6.88 0.12 6.23
C LEU A 105 5.37 0.16 6.01
N TYR A 106 4.88 -0.38 4.89
CA TYR A 106 3.45 -0.41 4.55
C TYR A 106 2.62 -1.10 5.64
N GLN A 107 3.08 -2.26 6.13
CA GLN A 107 2.38 -3.00 7.18
C GLN A 107 2.27 -2.20 8.49
N LEU A 108 3.35 -1.55 8.92
CA LEU A 108 3.34 -0.73 10.14
C LEU A 108 2.47 0.53 9.96
N LEU A 109 2.52 1.16 8.79
CA LEU A 109 1.68 2.32 8.48
C LEU A 109 0.20 1.95 8.45
N GLN A 110 -0.18 0.84 7.81
CA GLN A 110 -1.55 0.33 7.80
C GLN A 110 -2.05 0.06 9.22
N THR A 111 -1.22 -0.61 10.03
CA THR A 111 -1.58 -0.97 11.41
C THR A 111 -1.77 0.28 12.29
N ALA A 112 -0.95 1.31 12.08
CA ALA A 112 -0.97 2.51 12.91
C ALA A 112 -2.01 3.56 12.48
N LEU A 113 -2.37 3.62 11.20
CA LEU A 113 -3.13 4.74 10.62
C LEU A 113 -4.50 4.35 10.07
N GLU A 114 -4.73 3.08 9.75
CA GLU A 114 -5.99 2.66 9.10
C GLU A 114 -6.90 1.92 10.07
N GLU A 115 -8.20 2.25 10.03
CA GLU A 115 -9.24 1.57 10.81
C GLU A 115 -9.36 0.08 10.42
N HIS A 116 -9.09 -0.23 9.15
CA HIS A 116 -9.13 -1.59 8.61
C HIS A 116 -7.80 -1.92 7.90
N PRO A 117 -6.74 -2.25 8.67
CA PRO A 117 -5.42 -2.52 8.14
C PRO A 117 -5.43 -3.64 7.09
N ARG A 118 -4.73 -3.43 5.99
CA ARG A 118 -4.50 -4.42 4.94
C ARG A 118 -3.09 -5.02 5.10
N ALA A 119 -3.00 -6.34 5.02
CA ALA A 119 -1.73 -7.04 5.06
C ALA A 119 -0.90 -6.85 3.79
N VAL A 120 -1.55 -6.59 2.64
CA VAL A 120 -0.91 -6.45 1.33
C VAL A 120 -1.44 -5.22 0.59
N PRO A 121 -0.58 -4.49 -0.13
CA PRO A 121 -1.00 -3.32 -0.89
C PRO A 121 -1.93 -3.70 -2.04
N ARG A 122 -2.87 -2.82 -2.35
CA ARG A 122 -3.71 -2.88 -3.55
C ARG A 122 -3.26 -1.83 -4.55
N VAL A 123 -2.98 -2.26 -5.77
CA VAL A 123 -2.55 -1.41 -6.86
C VAL A 123 -3.76 -1.09 -7.73
N PRO A 124 -4.16 0.18 -7.88
CA PRO A 124 -5.22 0.56 -8.82
C PRO A 124 -4.74 0.35 -10.26
N VAL A 125 -5.54 -0.31 -11.08
CA VAL A 125 -5.17 -0.69 -12.46
C VAL A 125 -6.39 -0.72 -13.39
N SER A 126 -6.13 -0.91 -14.68
CA SER A 126 -7.13 -1.21 -15.71
C SER A 126 -6.57 -2.35 -16.55
N LEU A 127 -6.77 -3.59 -16.10
CA LEU A 127 -6.26 -4.79 -16.78
C LEU A 127 -7.40 -5.62 -17.34
N ARG A 128 -7.21 -6.19 -18.52
CA ARG A 128 -8.15 -7.15 -19.08
C ARG A 128 -8.10 -8.45 -18.29
N ALA A 129 -9.26 -9.03 -18.05
CA ALA A 129 -9.37 -10.34 -17.43
C ALA A 129 -10.48 -11.17 -18.08
N THR A 130 -10.29 -12.48 -18.07
CA THR A 130 -11.34 -13.44 -18.38
C THR A 130 -11.52 -14.36 -17.19
N ALA A 131 -12.76 -14.76 -16.94
CA ALA A 131 -13.07 -15.73 -15.89
C ALA A 131 -14.04 -16.79 -16.40
N THR A 132 -13.92 -18.01 -15.88
CA THR A 132 -14.90 -19.08 -16.12
C THR A 132 -15.41 -19.65 -14.81
N SER A 133 -16.67 -20.07 -14.80
CA SER A 133 -17.31 -20.77 -13.68
C SER A 133 -18.33 -21.76 -14.22
N GLY A 134 -18.00 -23.05 -14.18
CA GLY A 134 -18.77 -24.09 -14.87
C GLY A 134 -18.90 -23.79 -16.36
N ALA A 135 -20.14 -23.67 -16.86
CA ALA A 135 -20.43 -23.34 -18.26
C ALA A 135 -20.47 -21.83 -18.56
N GLN A 136 -20.30 -20.97 -17.55
CA GLN A 136 -20.36 -19.52 -17.72
C GLN A 136 -18.96 -18.94 -17.95
N SER A 137 -18.87 -17.97 -18.85
CA SER A 137 -17.68 -17.16 -19.08
C SER A 137 -17.97 -15.68 -18.86
N TYR A 138 -16.94 -14.96 -18.43
CA TYR A 138 -16.99 -13.55 -18.12
C TYR A 138 -15.82 -12.82 -18.80
N ALA A 139 -16.12 -11.74 -19.51
CA ALA A 139 -15.15 -10.75 -19.94
C ALA A 139 -15.15 -9.61 -18.91
N LEU A 140 -14.04 -9.43 -18.21
CA LEU A 140 -13.92 -8.58 -17.04
C LEU A 140 -12.75 -7.61 -17.19
N GLU A 141 -12.75 -6.62 -16.31
CA GLU A 141 -11.66 -5.69 -16.12
C GLU A 141 -11.28 -5.65 -14.65
N VAL A 142 -9.99 -5.79 -14.37
CA VAL A 142 -9.44 -5.64 -13.02
C VAL A 142 -9.19 -4.15 -12.77
N ARG A 143 -9.86 -3.61 -11.75
CA ARG A 143 -9.76 -2.21 -11.31
C ARG A 143 -8.78 -1.98 -10.18
N SER A 144 -8.53 -3.02 -9.39
CA SER A 144 -7.43 -3.04 -8.42
C SER A 144 -6.96 -4.47 -8.21
N ILE A 145 -5.67 -4.67 -7.95
CA ILE A 145 -5.08 -5.99 -7.73
C ILE A 145 -4.13 -5.97 -6.53
N SER A 146 -4.11 -7.07 -5.80
CA SER A 146 -3.14 -7.39 -4.75
C SER A 146 -2.67 -8.83 -4.93
N GLU A 147 -1.74 -9.24 -4.09
CA GLU A 147 -1.22 -10.61 -4.05
C GLU A 147 -2.30 -11.65 -3.72
N GLY A 148 -3.35 -11.23 -3.01
CA GLY A 148 -4.41 -12.11 -2.50
C GLY A 148 -5.76 -11.98 -3.20
N GLY A 149 -5.90 -11.10 -4.20
CA GLY A 149 -7.18 -10.91 -4.87
C GLY A 149 -7.25 -9.63 -5.69
N CYS A 150 -8.40 -9.41 -6.31
CA CYS A 150 -8.64 -8.26 -7.18
C CYS A 150 -10.08 -7.74 -7.09
N LEU A 151 -10.30 -6.53 -7.59
CA LEU A 151 -11.62 -5.94 -7.77
C LEU A 151 -11.97 -5.99 -9.27
N LEU A 152 -13.07 -6.63 -9.60
CA LEU A 152 -13.52 -6.91 -10.97
C LEU A 152 -14.70 -6.01 -11.34
N ALA A 153 -14.68 -5.52 -12.58
CA ALA A 153 -15.76 -4.78 -13.22
C ALA A 153 -16.09 -5.41 -14.58
N GLY A 154 -17.29 -5.19 -15.09
CA GLY A 154 -17.72 -5.72 -16.39
C GLY A 154 -19.23 -5.57 -16.60
N ALA A 155 -19.68 -5.79 -17.84
CA ALA A 155 -21.10 -5.73 -18.18
C ALA A 155 -21.92 -6.86 -17.54
N LYS A 156 -21.29 -8.02 -17.34
CA LYS A 156 -21.84 -9.17 -16.62
C LYS A 156 -20.87 -9.58 -15.54
N LEU A 157 -21.31 -9.53 -14.29
CA LEU A 157 -20.50 -9.89 -13.13
C LEU A 157 -20.86 -11.28 -12.61
N PRO A 158 -19.88 -12.04 -12.09
CA PRO A 158 -20.16 -13.27 -11.36
C PRO A 158 -20.89 -12.97 -10.06
N ALA A 159 -21.74 -13.90 -9.61
CA ALA A 159 -22.48 -13.78 -8.36
C ALA A 159 -21.54 -13.92 -7.15
N LEU A 160 -22.00 -13.46 -5.99
CA LEU A 160 -21.33 -13.72 -4.71
C LEU A 160 -21.16 -15.23 -4.48
N ASP A 161 -20.08 -15.58 -3.78
CA ASP A 161 -19.64 -16.94 -3.46
C ASP A 161 -19.33 -17.84 -4.67
N GLN A 162 -19.36 -17.30 -5.88
CA GLN A 162 -19.03 -18.04 -7.09
C GLN A 162 -17.52 -18.26 -7.20
N SER A 163 -17.11 -19.52 -7.37
CA SER A 163 -15.73 -19.89 -7.71
C SER A 163 -15.44 -19.64 -9.19
N LEU A 164 -14.26 -19.07 -9.46
CA LEU A 164 -13.80 -18.60 -10.76
C LEU A 164 -12.43 -19.19 -11.07
N ASP A 165 -12.23 -19.63 -12.31
CA ASP A 165 -10.90 -19.74 -12.90
C ASP A 165 -10.58 -18.43 -13.61
N LEU A 166 -9.73 -17.60 -13.01
CA LEU A 166 -9.44 -16.24 -13.46
C LEU A 166 -8.10 -16.18 -14.22
N ALA A 167 -8.09 -15.51 -15.36
CA ALA A 167 -6.91 -15.16 -16.13
C ALA A 167 -6.81 -13.64 -16.30
N ILE A 168 -5.73 -13.03 -15.80
CA ILE A 168 -5.49 -11.57 -15.84
C ILE A 168 -4.30 -11.29 -16.75
N GLU A 169 -4.49 -10.42 -17.74
CA GLU A 169 -3.47 -10.02 -18.72
C GLU A 169 -2.73 -8.77 -18.25
N PHE A 170 -1.40 -8.83 -18.24
CA PHE A 170 -0.54 -7.71 -17.88
C PHE A 170 -0.01 -7.00 -19.14
N PRO A 171 0.29 -5.69 -19.08
CA PRO A 171 0.68 -4.90 -20.26
C PRO A 171 1.93 -5.40 -20.98
N TRP A 172 2.79 -6.16 -20.29
CA TRP A 172 4.02 -6.74 -20.83
C TRP A 172 3.88 -8.19 -21.32
N GLY A 173 2.65 -8.66 -21.54
CA GLY A 173 2.36 -9.96 -22.14
C GLY A 173 2.35 -11.16 -21.19
N GLU A 174 2.56 -10.95 -19.89
CA GLU A 174 2.37 -12.01 -18.90
C GLU A 174 0.89 -12.19 -18.52
N THR A 175 0.54 -13.40 -18.12
CA THR A 175 -0.79 -13.72 -17.58
C THR A 175 -0.68 -14.33 -16.20
N LEU A 176 -1.46 -13.81 -15.24
CA LEU A 176 -1.69 -14.47 -13.96
C LEU A 176 -2.93 -15.35 -14.09
N ARG A 177 -2.79 -16.64 -13.80
CA ARG A 177 -3.92 -17.58 -13.67
C ARG A 177 -4.09 -17.98 -12.21
N ALA A 178 -5.29 -17.84 -11.68
CA ALA A 178 -5.61 -18.18 -10.30
C ALA A 178 -7.06 -18.61 -10.15
N GLY A 179 -7.32 -19.56 -9.24
CA GLY A 179 -8.67 -19.76 -8.71
C GLY A 179 -9.05 -18.58 -7.82
N ALA A 180 -10.29 -18.11 -7.91
CA ALA A 180 -10.80 -17.01 -7.09
C ALA A 180 -12.25 -17.24 -6.66
N VAL A 181 -12.65 -16.73 -5.48
CA VAL A 181 -14.05 -16.72 -5.03
C VAL A 181 -14.51 -15.27 -4.93
N VAL A 182 -15.70 -14.97 -5.44
CA VAL A 182 -16.32 -13.65 -5.28
C VAL A 182 -16.81 -13.50 -3.85
N SER A 183 -16.31 -12.52 -3.09
CA SER A 183 -16.56 -12.42 -1.64
C SER A 183 -17.33 -11.17 -1.21
N TYR A 184 -17.40 -10.13 -2.04
CA TYR A 184 -18.13 -8.91 -1.71
C TYR A 184 -18.47 -8.09 -2.96
N GLU A 185 -19.45 -7.21 -2.82
CA GLU A 185 -19.77 -6.19 -3.83
C GLU A 185 -19.37 -4.80 -3.33
N GLN A 186 -18.93 -3.94 -4.24
CA GLN A 186 -18.56 -2.56 -3.94
C GLN A 186 -18.82 -1.65 -5.14
N GLY A 187 -19.89 -0.85 -5.08
CA GLY A 187 -20.18 0.18 -6.09
C GLY A 187 -20.32 -0.38 -7.51
N GLY A 188 -21.10 -1.45 -7.69
CA GLY A 188 -21.30 -2.11 -8.99
C GLY A 188 -20.09 -2.89 -9.49
N ARG A 189 -19.18 -3.27 -8.59
CA ARG A 189 -18.00 -4.10 -8.83
C ARG A 189 -18.00 -5.25 -7.84
N VAL A 190 -17.27 -6.32 -8.14
CA VAL A 190 -17.15 -7.46 -7.23
C VAL A 190 -15.71 -7.71 -6.84
N GLY A 191 -15.48 -7.97 -5.55
CA GLY A 191 -14.19 -8.36 -5.02
C GLY A 191 -14.01 -9.87 -5.11
N ALA A 192 -12.94 -10.32 -5.75
CA ALA A 192 -12.57 -11.72 -5.83
C ALA A 192 -11.29 -11.99 -5.03
N VAL A 193 -11.31 -13.00 -4.17
CA VAL A 193 -10.18 -13.44 -3.35
C VAL A 193 -9.56 -14.68 -3.97
N PHE A 194 -8.24 -14.66 -4.19
CA PHE A 194 -7.54 -15.81 -4.77
C PHE A 194 -7.50 -16.97 -3.77
N HIS A 195 -7.77 -18.19 -4.23
CA HIS A 195 -7.71 -19.41 -3.43
C HIS A 195 -6.90 -20.50 -4.14
N GLY A 196 -6.49 -21.53 -3.39
CA GLY A 196 -5.76 -22.68 -3.94
C GLY A 196 -4.39 -22.39 -4.56
N MET A 197 -3.86 -21.18 -4.40
CA MET A 197 -2.56 -20.81 -4.97
C MET A 197 -1.42 -21.52 -4.24
N THR A 198 -0.53 -22.14 -5.03
CA THR A 198 0.76 -22.64 -4.53
C THR A 198 1.66 -21.48 -4.07
N LEU A 199 2.68 -21.77 -3.27
CA LEU A 199 3.67 -20.76 -2.86
C LEU A 199 4.35 -20.08 -4.06
N ALA A 200 4.68 -20.86 -5.10
CA ALA A 200 5.26 -20.32 -6.33
C ALA A 200 4.29 -19.39 -7.07
N ALA A 201 2.99 -19.73 -7.13
CA ALA A 201 1.99 -18.88 -7.74
C ALA A 201 1.78 -17.57 -6.94
N ARG A 202 1.77 -17.64 -5.61
CA ARG A 202 1.70 -16.44 -4.74
C ARG A 202 2.92 -15.54 -4.94
N ALA A 203 4.12 -16.12 -4.95
CA ALA A 203 5.35 -15.36 -5.21
C ALA A 203 5.33 -14.70 -6.60
N ARG A 204 4.78 -15.39 -7.61
CA ARG A 204 4.57 -14.81 -8.94
C ARG A 204 3.58 -13.65 -8.92
N ALA A 205 2.44 -13.80 -8.26
CA ALA A 205 1.46 -12.72 -8.12
C ALA A 205 2.07 -11.50 -7.42
N ALA A 206 2.79 -11.71 -6.32
CA ALA A 206 3.51 -10.66 -5.60
C ALA A 206 4.51 -9.92 -6.51
N LYS A 207 5.29 -10.66 -7.31
CA LYS A 207 6.23 -10.07 -8.29
C LYS A 207 5.50 -9.22 -9.34
N LEU A 208 4.40 -9.72 -9.90
CA LEU A 208 3.62 -9.00 -10.92
C LEU A 208 2.97 -7.73 -10.35
N VAL A 209 2.42 -7.81 -9.13
CA VAL A 209 1.84 -6.66 -8.42
C VAL A 209 2.91 -5.62 -8.07
N GLY A 210 4.08 -6.06 -7.61
CA GLY A 210 5.23 -5.19 -7.37
C GLY A 210 5.65 -4.43 -8.63
N ARG A 211 5.74 -5.12 -9.77
CA ARG A 211 6.06 -4.50 -11.06
C ARG A 211 5.01 -3.50 -11.53
N LEU A 212 3.71 -3.77 -11.31
CA LEU A 212 2.66 -2.78 -11.59
C LEU A 212 2.83 -1.52 -10.74
N LEU A 213 3.11 -1.69 -9.44
CA LEU A 213 3.29 -0.59 -8.51
C LEU A 213 4.48 0.31 -8.90
N GLU A 214 5.55 -0.29 -9.41
CA GLU A 214 6.71 0.42 -9.95
C GLU A 214 6.36 1.27 -11.20
N GLN A 215 5.38 0.85 -12.01
CA GLN A 215 4.99 1.52 -13.26
C GLN A 215 3.95 2.63 -13.14
N LEU A 216 3.25 2.72 -11.99
CA LEU A 216 2.35 3.86 -11.70
C LEU A 216 3.10 5.20 -11.61
#